data_AF-A0A836U9G7-F1
#
_entry.id   AF-A0A836U9G7-F1
#
_cell.length_a   1.000
_cell.length_b   1.000
_cell.length_c   1.000
_cell.angle_alpha   90.00
_cell.angle_beta   90.00
_cell.angle_gamma   90.00
#
_symmetry.space_group_name_H-M   'P 1'
#
loop_
_entity.id
_entity.type
_entity.pdbx_description
1 polymer ?
#
loop_
_entity_poly.entity_id
_entity_poly.type
_entity_poly.pdbx_seq_one_letter_code
_entity_poly.pdbx_strand_id
1 'polypeptide(L)'
;MDFLNSYGLIIVFSLTIILSYFFTLFAKKSGIPAVLMLIGLGVIIHYGLLLFGEESLDLARPLEVLGVIGLILIVLEAALDLRLKKEKIGLIIKSFLVALLGLGG
;
A
#
# COMPACT_ATOMS: atom_id res chain seq x y z
N MET A 1 3.00 -17.41 23.02
CA MET A 1 2.55 -17.24 21.61
C MET A 1 1.49 -16.14 21.62
N ASP A 2 1.89 -14.91 21.99
CA ASP A 2 0.98 -13.82 22.38
C ASP A 2 1.21 -12.53 21.56
N PHE A 3 2.04 -12.62 20.51
CA PHE A 3 2.39 -11.47 19.64
C PHE A 3 1.25 -11.02 18.72
N LEU A 4 0.18 -11.82 18.58
CA LEU A 4 -1.05 -11.43 17.86
C LEU A 4 -2.13 -10.86 18.80
N ASN A 5 -1.80 -10.56 20.05
CA ASN A 5 -2.67 -9.74 20.91
C ASN A 5 -2.67 -8.28 20.41
N SER A 6 -3.67 -7.48 20.79
CA SER A 6 -3.82 -6.08 20.35
C SER A 6 -2.55 -5.25 20.51
N TYR A 7 -1.80 -5.46 21.60
CA TYR A 7 -0.52 -4.77 21.82
C TYR A 7 0.56 -5.17 20.82
N GLY A 8 0.67 -6.45 20.48
CA GLY A 8 1.66 -6.92 19.51
C GLY A 8 1.40 -6.39 18.10
N LEU A 9 0.13 -6.36 17.69
CA LEU A 9 -0.27 -5.74 16.42
C LEU A 9 0.06 -4.24 16.39
N ILE A 10 -0.26 -3.49 17.45
CA ILE A 10 0.06 -2.06 17.55
C ILE A 10 1.57 -1.83 17.43
N ILE A 11 2.38 -2.67 18.09
CA ILE A 11 3.85 -2.57 18.02
C ILE A 11 4.34 -2.82 16.59
N VAL A 12 3.87 -3.86 15.92
CA VAL A 12 4.25 -4.19 14.54
C VAL A 12 3.86 -3.07 13.57
N PHE A 13 2.65 -2.53 13.68
CA PHE A 13 2.20 -1.40 12.86
C PHE A 13 3.03 -0.14 13.12
N SER A 14 3.31 0.18 14.38
CA SER A 14 4.13 1.34 14.75
C SER A 14 5.56 1.20 14.22
N LEU A 15 6.16 0.02 14.34
CA LEU A 15 7.48 -0.27 13.80
C LEU A 15 7.50 -0.11 12.28
N THR A 16 6.47 -0.59 11.60
CA THR A 16 6.33 -0.44 10.14
C THR A 16 6.26 1.04 9.73
N ILE A 17 5.53 1.88 10.48
CA ILE A 17 5.46 3.33 10.23
C ILE A 17 6.83 3.99 10.45
N ILE A 18 7.53 3.65 11.55
CA ILE A 18 8.85 4.20 11.85
C ILE A 18 9.86 3.81 10.75
N LEU A 19 9.86 2.55 10.31
CA LEU A 19 10.70 2.07 9.22
C LEU A 19 10.37 2.77 7.89
N SER A 20 9.08 2.97 7.60
CA SER A 20 8.62 3.73 6.43
C SER A 20 9.18 5.15 6.41
N TYR A 21 9.20 5.84 7.56
CA TYR A 21 9.79 7.17 7.66
C TYR A 21 11.30 7.15 7.40
N PHE A 22 12.03 6.18 7.96
CA PHE A 22 13.45 6.03 7.70
C PHE A 22 13.74 5.77 6.21
N PHE A 23 12.97 4.88 5.56
CA PHE A 23 13.08 4.63 4.13
C PHE A 23 12.68 5.83 3.29
N THR A 24 11.76 6.67 3.75
CA THR A 24 11.43 7.94 3.08
C THR A 24 12.62 8.90 3.11
N LEU A 25 13.37 8.97 4.21
CA LEU A 25 14.61 9.75 4.28
C LEU A 25 15.69 9.18 3.36
N PHE A 26 15.84 7.85 3.32
CA PHE A 26 16.80 7.20 2.44
C PHE A 26 16.44 7.31 0.95
N ALA A 27 15.15 7.28 0.63
CA ALA A 27 14.61 7.45 -0.72
C ALA A 27 15.04 8.78 -1.35
N LYS A 28 15.10 9.85 -0.54
CA LYS A 28 15.59 11.17 -1.00
C LYS A 28 17.03 11.14 -1.49
N LYS A 29 17.87 10.25 -0.96
CA LYS A 29 19.29 10.13 -1.33
C LYS A 29 19.55 9.08 -2.41
N SER A 30 18.81 7.97 -2.37
CA SER A 30 19.00 6.83 -3.29
C SER A 30 18.17 6.92 -4.58
N GLY A 31 17.12 7.75 -4.60
CA GLY A 31 16.16 7.82 -5.70
C GLY A 31 15.19 6.63 -5.76
N ILE A 32 15.31 5.66 -4.85
CA ILE A 32 14.43 4.48 -4.78
C ILE A 32 13.20 4.84 -3.94
N PRO A 33 11.97 4.64 -4.44
CA PRO A 33 10.75 4.86 -3.66
C PRO A 33 10.73 4.06 -2.35
N ALA A 34 10.33 4.69 -1.26
CA ALA A 34 10.27 4.06 0.07
C ALA A 34 9.37 2.81 0.10
N VAL A 35 8.30 2.80 -0.70
CA VAL A 35 7.39 1.65 -0.82
C VAL A 35 8.11 0.41 -1.36
N LEU A 36 9.00 0.56 -2.36
CA LEU A 36 9.78 -0.57 -2.89
C LEU A 36 10.74 -1.14 -1.85
N MET A 37 11.32 -0.27 -1.02
CA MET A 37 12.19 -0.70 0.08
C MET A 37 11.43 -1.46 1.16
N LEU A 38 10.20 -1.03 1.51
CA LEU A 38 9.33 -1.76 2.43
C LEU A 38 8.94 -3.14 1.89
N ILE A 39 8.56 -3.22 0.62
CA ILE A 39 8.26 -4.50 -0.04
C ILE A 39 9.49 -5.41 0.00
N GLY A 40 10.66 -4.88 -0.36
CA GLY A 40 11.92 -5.62 -0.29
C GLY A 40 12.25 -6.14 1.11
N LEU A 41 12.05 -5.32 2.15
CA LEU A 41 12.23 -5.72 3.54
C LEU A 41 11.31 -6.90 3.91
N GLY A 42 10.03 -6.84 3.52
CA GLY A 42 9.08 -7.93 3.74
C GLY A 42 9.50 -9.23 3.05
N VAL A 43 9.98 -9.15 1.81
CA VAL A 43 10.50 -10.31 1.07
C VAL A 43 11.75 -10.91 1.73
N ILE A 44 12.68 -10.06 2.19
CA ILE A 44 13.89 -10.51 2.91
C ILE A 44 13.51 -11.22 4.21
N ILE A 45 12.56 -10.67 4.97
CA ILE A 45 12.05 -11.31 6.19
C ILE A 45 11.44 -12.67 5.85
N HIS A 46 10.55 -12.73 4.86
CA HIS A 46 9.88 -13.97 4.45
C HIS A 46 10.90 -15.06 4.06
N TYR A 47 11.89 -14.71 3.24
CA TYR A 47 12.93 -15.66 2.85
C TYR A 47 13.82 -16.06 4.03
N GLY A 48 14.11 -15.12 4.94
CA GLY A 48 14.81 -15.40 6.19
C GLY A 48 14.10 -16.47 7.02
N LEU A 49 12.78 -16.35 7.25
CA LEU A 49 12.01 -17.36 7.99
C LEU A 49 12.06 -18.74 7.32
N LEU A 50 11.94 -18.79 5.99
CA LEU A 50 12.02 -20.06 5.23
C LEU A 50 13.38 -20.76 5.42
N LEU A 51 14.48 -20.00 5.51
CA LEU A 51 15.81 -20.55 5.75
C LEU A 51 15.99 -21.12 7.17
N PHE A 52 15.27 -20.58 8.16
CA PHE A 52 15.28 -21.09 9.55
C PHE A 52 14.31 -22.26 9.77
N GLY A 53 13.58 -22.70 8.73
CA GLY A 53 12.65 -23.82 8.82
C GLY A 53 11.35 -23.49 9.55
N GLU A 54 11.05 -22.21 9.76
CA GLU A 54 9.74 -21.78 10.27
C GLU A 54 8.72 -21.77 9.13
N GLU A 55 7.51 -22.25 9.42
CA GLU A 55 6.41 -22.13 8.46
C GLU A 55 6.06 -20.66 8.22
N SER A 56 5.67 -20.36 6.99
CA SER A 56 5.29 -19.00 6.60
C SER A 56 4.17 -18.48 7.50
N LEU A 57 4.31 -17.24 7.98
CA LEU A 57 3.27 -16.55 8.72
C LEU A 57 1.98 -16.49 7.86
N ASP A 58 0.86 -16.96 8.42
CA ASP A 58 -0.46 -16.79 7.80
C ASP A 58 -0.89 -15.32 7.92
N LEU A 59 -0.52 -14.53 6.91
CA LEU A 59 -0.86 -13.12 6.80
C LEU A 59 -2.15 -12.89 6.01
N ALA A 60 -2.85 -13.94 5.57
CA ALA A 60 -4.00 -13.81 4.67
C ALA A 60 -5.10 -12.92 5.27
N ARG A 61 -5.47 -13.17 6.52
CA ARG A 61 -6.51 -12.40 7.23
C ARG A 61 -6.15 -10.93 7.44
N PRO A 62 -4.99 -10.57 8.05
CA PRO A 62 -4.60 -9.16 8.20
C PRO A 62 -4.42 -8.44 6.86
N LEU A 63 -3.88 -9.12 5.84
CA LEU A 63 -3.61 -8.51 4.53
C LEU A 63 -4.90 -8.27 3.74
N GLU A 64 -5.90 -9.14 3.85
CA GLU A 64 -7.22 -8.93 3.24
C GLU A 64 -7.88 -7.66 3.82
N VAL A 65 -7.90 -7.53 5.16
CA VAL A 65 -8.47 -6.35 5.82
C VAL A 65 -7.71 -5.09 5.43
N LEU A 66 -6.37 -5.13 5.48
CA LEU A 66 -5.53 -3.98 5.14
C LEU A 66 -5.64 -3.62 3.64
N GLY A 67 -5.81 -4.62 2.77
CA GLY A 67 -6.00 -4.44 1.34
C GLY A 67 -7.32 -3.77 0.99
N VAL A 68 -8.42 -4.20 1.62
CA VAL A 68 -9.73 -3.56 1.45
C VAL A 68 -9.70 -2.11 1.96
N ILE A 69 -9.18 -1.89 3.18
CA ILE A 69 -9.07 -0.54 3.75
C ILE A 69 -8.15 0.33 2.87
N GLY A 70 -7.00 -0.20 2.45
CA GLY A 70 -6.05 0.48 1.60
C GLY A 70 -6.63 0.86 0.25
N LEU A 71 -7.35 -0.04 -0.42
CA LEU A 71 -8.03 0.24 -1.68
C LEU A 71 -9.06 1.35 -1.53
N ILE A 72 -9.89 1.29 -0.47
CA ILE A 72 -10.87 2.34 -0.17
C ILE A 72 -10.15 3.68 0.02
N LEU A 73 -9.07 3.72 0.84
CA LEU A 73 -8.32 4.95 1.08
C LEU A 73 -7.69 5.52 -0.20
N ILE A 74 -7.10 4.69 -1.06
CA ILE A 74 -6.52 5.12 -2.35
C ILE A 74 -7.60 5.71 -3.25
N VAL A 75 -8.76 5.05 -3.36
CA VAL A 75 -9.89 5.54 -4.17
C VAL A 75 -10.43 6.85 -3.62
N LEU A 76 -10.57 6.96 -2.30
CA LEU A 76 -11.02 8.19 -1.64
C LEU A 76 -10.02 9.33 -1.82
N GLU A 77 -8.72 9.08 -1.68
CA GLU A 77 -7.67 10.08 -1.88
C GLU A 77 -7.67 10.60 -3.32
N ALA A 78 -7.77 9.71 -4.30
CA ALA A 78 -7.86 10.10 -5.71
C ALA A 78 -9.17 10.86 -6.02
N ALA A 79 -10.30 10.45 -5.46
CA ALA A 79 -11.58 11.14 -5.61
C ALA A 79 -11.60 12.50 -4.92
N LEU A 80 -10.89 12.66 -3.80
CA LEU A 80 -10.77 13.90 -3.05
C LEU A 80 -9.81 14.89 -3.74
N ASP A 81 -8.70 14.40 -4.30
CA ASP A 81 -7.77 15.22 -5.09
C ASP A 81 -8.40 15.69 -6.41
N LEU A 82 -9.43 14.97 -6.90
CA LEU A 82 -10.20 15.37 -8.07
C LEU A 82 -11.04 16.64 -7.79
N ARG A 83 -10.46 17.80 -8.11
CA ARG A 83 -11.19 19.08 -8.08
C ARG A 83 -12.13 19.21 -9.27
N LEU A 84 -13.42 18.97 -9.04
CA LEU A 84 -14.49 19.16 -10.02
C LEU A 84 -14.75 20.66 -10.30
N LYS A 85 -13.95 21.24 -11.22
CA LYS A 85 -14.22 22.58 -11.77
C LYS A 85 -15.14 22.48 -12.98
N LYS A 86 -16.15 23.35 -13.05
CA LYS A 86 -17.11 23.42 -14.17
C LYS A 86 -16.42 23.54 -15.53
N GLU A 87 -15.29 24.25 -15.57
CA GLU A 87 -14.43 24.44 -16.75
C GLU A 87 -13.82 23.14 -17.28
N LYS A 88 -13.62 22.13 -16.41
CA LYS A 88 -12.95 20.86 -16.75
C LYS A 88 -13.91 19.68 -16.94
N ILE A 89 -15.23 19.88 -16.74
CA ILE A 89 -16.24 18.81 -16.91
C ILE A 89 -16.22 18.23 -18.33
N GLY A 90 -16.04 19.08 -19.35
CA GLY A 90 -15.91 18.61 -20.75
C GLY A 90 -14.73 17.67 -20.96
N LEU A 91 -13.58 17.93 -20.31
CA LEU A 91 -12.41 17.05 -20.35
C LEU A 91 -12.71 15.72 -19.65
N ILE A 92 -13.35 15.76 -18.48
CA ILE A 92 -13.69 14.56 -17.69
C ILE A 92 -14.60 13.64 -18.50
N ILE A 93 -15.68 14.17 -19.09
CA ILE A 93 -16.61 13.37 -19.90
C ILE A 93 -15.91 12.79 -21.12
N LYS A 94 -15.06 13.56 -21.79
CA LYS A 94 -14.33 13.07 -22.98
C LYS A 94 -13.36 11.95 -22.61
N SER A 95 -12.58 12.09 -21.55
CA SER A 95 -11.70 11.04 -21.06
C SER A 95 -12.47 9.80 -20.60
N PHE A 96 -13.62 9.98 -19.95
CA PHE A 96 -14.49 8.87 -19.56
C PHE A 96 -15.02 8.11 -20.76
N LEU A 97 -15.53 8.80 -21.78
CA LEU A 97 -16.02 8.15 -23.01
C LEU A 97 -14.92 7.42 -23.77
N VAL A 98 -13.71 8.00 -23.87
CA VAL A 98 -12.56 7.33 -24.49
C VAL A 98 -12.17 6.07 -23.72
N ALA A 99 -12.13 6.13 -22.39
CA ALA A 99 -11.85 4.96 -21.55
C ALA A 99 -12.96 3.90 -21.65
N LEU A 100 -14.22 4.32 -21.66
CA LEU A 100 -15.39 3.43 -21.77
C LEU A 100 -15.39 2.70 -23.12
N LEU A 101 -15.12 3.41 -24.22
CA LEU A 101 -15.01 2.82 -25.55
C LEU A 101 -13.78 1.93 -25.68
N GLY A 102 -12.65 2.29 -25.05
CA GLY A 102 -11.44 1.46 -25.04
C GLY A 102 -11.56 0.17 -24.19
N LEU A 103 -12.45 0.16 -23.20
CA LEU A 103 -12.77 -1.04 -22.41
C LEU A 103 -13.85 -1.92 -23.05
N GLY A 104 -14.77 -1.31 -23.81
CA GLY A 104 -15.87 -2.00 -24.49
C GLY A 104 -15.56 -2.45 -25.92
N GLY A 105 -14.38 -2.11 -26.46
CA GLY A 105 -13.86 -2.54 -27.76
C GLY A 105 -12.94 -3.73 -27.65
#